data_AF-A0A1F4EF53-F1
#
_entry.id   AF-A0A1F4EF53-F1
#
_cell.length_a   1.000
_cell.length_b   1.000
_cell.length_c   1.000
_cell.angle_alpha   90.00
_cell.angle_beta   90.00
_cell.angle_gamma   90.00
#
_symmetry.space_group_name_H-M   'P 1'
#
loop_
_entity.id
_entity.type
_entity.pdbx_description
1 polymer ?
#
loop_
_entity_poly.entity_id
_entity_poly.type
_entity_poly.pdbx_seq_one_letter_code
_entity_poly.pdbx_strand_id
1 'polypeptide(L)'
;MQLAKNVFKPKRASDWTAERIEQLSTPDIRQLRANAERLGEGAIVAQCDEALELRRKPAAAKRRAAAAAAPAKRPRHLISRSKAFQARGVYLPNVDSSWSGVRRSDGTVVISVWASSVASSEGGCSYLLWAPNIDGSRPWSDMAAGKERLEHCELALKQGGAEGLLVYGEPLDGHLPEDKARTVYGVDPQLVMQLRVERRGAEFWAVWGGKAGERPL
;
A
#
# COMPACT_ATOMS: atom_id res chain seq x y z
N MET A 1 -43.81 -40.01 -8.09
CA MET A 1 -43.54 -39.73 -6.65
C MET A 1 -42.05 -39.90 -6.41
N GLN A 2 -41.30 -38.81 -6.22
CA GLN A 2 -39.84 -38.90 -6.11
C GLN A 2 -39.25 -37.79 -5.24
N LEU A 3 -38.21 -38.22 -4.50
CA LEU A 3 -37.04 -37.49 -4.00
C LEU A 3 -37.16 -36.74 -2.65
N ALA A 4 -36.81 -37.48 -1.60
CA ALA A 4 -35.81 -37.15 -0.59
C ALA A 4 -35.75 -35.67 -0.11
N LYS A 5 -36.52 -35.37 0.94
CA LYS A 5 -36.26 -34.24 1.84
C LYS A 5 -35.13 -34.59 2.81
N ASN A 6 -33.89 -34.44 2.36
CA ASN A 6 -32.71 -34.45 3.22
C ASN A 6 -31.95 -33.15 3.02
N VAL A 7 -32.41 -32.05 3.62
CA VAL A 7 -31.58 -30.84 3.71
C VAL A 7 -31.81 -30.16 5.06
N PHE A 8 -30.70 -29.88 5.74
CA PHE A 8 -30.55 -29.20 7.03
C PHE A 8 -30.83 -30.03 8.30
N LYS A 9 -29.85 -30.88 8.65
CA LYS A 9 -29.55 -31.13 10.06
C LYS A 9 -29.01 -29.83 10.69
N PRO A 10 -29.45 -29.43 11.89
CA PRO A 10 -28.88 -28.28 12.58
C PRO A 10 -27.45 -28.64 13.01
N LYS A 11 -26.45 -28.05 12.36
CA LYS A 11 -25.07 -28.09 12.84
C LYS A 11 -25.00 -27.28 14.14
N ARG A 12 -25.05 -27.98 15.27
CA ARG A 12 -24.83 -27.41 16.61
C ARG A 12 -23.40 -26.86 16.71
N ALA A 13 -23.15 -26.05 17.74
CA ALA A 13 -21.91 -25.33 18.08
C ALA A 13 -20.57 -26.11 18.01
N SER A 14 -20.58 -27.42 17.73
CA SER A 14 -19.41 -28.29 17.59
C SER A 14 -18.56 -28.08 16.32
N ASP A 15 -19.06 -27.34 15.32
CA ASP A 15 -18.38 -27.17 14.03
C ASP A 15 -17.53 -25.88 13.92
N TRP A 16 -17.66 -24.99 14.90
CA TRP A 16 -16.94 -23.70 14.93
C TRP A 16 -15.75 -23.83 15.88
N THR A 17 -14.65 -24.33 15.33
CA THR A 17 -13.35 -24.35 16.03
C THR A 17 -12.59 -23.05 15.77
N ALA A 18 -11.63 -22.74 16.64
CA ALA A 18 -10.82 -21.52 16.53
C ALA A 18 -10.11 -21.44 15.16
N GLU A 19 -9.59 -22.56 14.66
CA GLU A 19 -8.88 -22.67 13.38
C GLU A 19 -9.80 -22.33 12.19
N ARG A 20 -11.09 -22.68 12.30
CA ARG A 20 -12.07 -22.39 11.25
C ARG A 20 -12.46 -20.92 11.24
N ILE A 21 -12.55 -20.30 12.42
CA ILE A 21 -12.80 -18.86 12.57
C ILE A 21 -11.62 -18.05 12.03
N GLU A 22 -10.38 -18.52 12.24
CA GLU A 22 -9.17 -17.87 11.71
C GLU A 22 -9.12 -17.82 10.19
N GLN A 23 -9.64 -18.84 9.51
CA GLN A 23 -9.69 -18.92 8.04
C GLN A 23 -10.74 -17.98 7.42
N LEU A 24 -11.67 -17.43 8.21
CA LEU A 24 -12.72 -16.54 7.72
C LEU A 24 -12.22 -15.11 7.50
N SER A 25 -12.81 -14.41 6.53
CA SER A 25 -12.55 -12.99 6.36
C SER A 25 -13.10 -12.17 7.55
N THR A 26 -12.57 -10.97 7.79
CA THR A 26 -13.05 -10.10 8.88
C THR A 26 -14.56 -9.77 8.80
N PRO A 27 -15.16 -9.49 7.62
CA PRO A 27 -16.61 -9.33 7.54
C PRO A 27 -17.37 -10.62 7.89
N ASP A 28 -16.87 -11.78 7.49
CA ASP A 28 -17.50 -13.07 7.82
C ASP A 28 -17.46 -13.38 9.32
N ILE A 29 -16.36 -13.05 10.01
CA ILE A 29 -16.26 -13.20 11.48
C ILE A 29 -17.28 -12.28 12.19
N ARG A 30 -17.47 -11.04 11.71
CA ARG A 30 -18.48 -10.12 12.27
C ARG A 30 -19.90 -10.64 12.06
N GLN A 31 -20.17 -11.20 10.89
CA GLN A 31 -21.47 -11.80 10.58
C GLN A 31 -21.71 -13.06 11.42
N LEU A 32 -20.70 -13.91 11.61
CA LEU A 32 -20.77 -15.09 12.49
C LEU A 32 -21.03 -14.68 13.94
N ARG A 33 -20.33 -13.66 14.45
CA ARG A 33 -20.54 -13.10 15.79
C ARG A 33 -21.98 -12.62 15.99
N ALA A 34 -22.50 -11.82 15.06
CA ALA A 34 -23.88 -11.30 15.13
C ALA A 34 -24.93 -12.43 15.10
N ASN A 35 -24.66 -13.48 14.32
CA ASN A 35 -25.50 -14.67 14.29
C ASN A 35 -25.44 -15.47 15.60
N ALA A 36 -24.25 -15.67 16.16
CA ALA A 36 -24.04 -16.37 17.42
C ALA A 36 -24.68 -15.62 18.60
N GLU A 37 -24.57 -14.29 18.61
CA GLU A 37 -25.21 -13.41 19.59
C GLU A 37 -26.74 -13.53 19.55
N ARG A 38 -27.33 -13.52 18.35
CA ARG A 38 -28.78 -13.73 18.16
C ARG A 38 -29.25 -15.13 18.58
N LEU A 39 -28.38 -16.12 18.50
CA LEU A 39 -28.66 -17.51 18.85
C LEU A 39 -28.27 -17.87 20.30
N GLY A 40 -27.71 -16.93 21.07
CA GLY A 40 -27.28 -17.15 22.46
C GLY A 40 -26.02 -18.01 22.62
N GLU A 41 -25.25 -18.20 21.55
CA GLU A 41 -24.06 -19.06 21.52
C GLU A 41 -22.82 -18.30 22.02
N GLY A 42 -22.77 -18.05 23.33
CA GLY A 42 -21.76 -17.20 23.97
C GLY A 42 -20.30 -17.65 23.76
N ALA A 43 -20.05 -18.96 23.62
CA ALA A 43 -18.71 -19.49 23.36
C ALA A 43 -18.18 -19.08 21.97
N ILE A 44 -19.06 -19.07 20.96
CA ILE A 44 -18.70 -18.66 19.59
C ILE A 44 -18.52 -17.14 19.52
N VAL A 45 -19.32 -16.37 20.27
CA VAL A 45 -19.14 -14.91 20.40
C VAL A 45 -17.76 -14.59 20.98
N ALA A 46 -17.37 -15.26 22.06
CA ALA A 46 -16.05 -15.08 22.67
C ALA A 46 -14.90 -15.41 21.72
N GLN A 47 -15.01 -16.52 20.96
CA GLN A 47 -14.00 -16.89 19.96
C GLN A 47 -13.91 -15.89 18.79
N CYS A 48 -15.05 -15.35 18.34
CA CYS A 48 -15.06 -14.30 17.32
C CYS A 48 -14.44 -13.00 17.84
N ASP A 49 -14.72 -12.62 19.09
CA ASP A 49 -14.16 -11.43 19.72
C ASP A 49 -12.64 -11.57 19.90
N GLU A 50 -12.15 -12.73 20.33
CA GLU A 50 -10.73 -13.03 20.43
C GLU A 50 -10.04 -12.98 19.05
N ALA A 51 -10.63 -13.60 18.02
CA ALA A 51 -10.11 -13.54 16.66
C ALA A 51 -10.07 -12.10 16.09
N LEU A 52 -11.08 -11.28 16.40
CA LEU A 52 -11.11 -9.86 16.02
C LEU A 52 -10.06 -9.04 16.78
N GLU A 53 -9.84 -9.32 18.07
CA GLU A 53 -8.79 -8.69 18.88
C GLU A 53 -7.38 -9.10 18.43
N LEU A 54 -7.19 -10.37 18.09
CA LEU A 54 -5.93 -10.87 17.51
C LEU A 54 -5.65 -10.28 16.14
N ARG A 55 -6.65 -9.82 15.38
CA ARG A 55 -6.46 -9.04 14.15
C ARG A 55 -6.27 -7.54 14.41
N ARG A 56 -6.86 -7.03 15.49
CA ARG A 56 -6.63 -5.66 15.98
C ARG A 56 -5.21 -5.48 16.51
N LYS A 57 -4.60 -6.48 17.15
CA LYS A 57 -3.23 -6.38 17.71
C LYS A 57 -2.13 -6.15 16.64
N PRO A 58 -2.09 -6.87 15.50
CA PRO A 58 -1.22 -6.57 14.36
C PRO A 58 -1.53 -5.21 13.74
N ALA A 59 -2.81 -4.84 13.63
CA ALA A 59 -3.20 -3.52 13.12
C ALA A 59 -2.84 -2.38 14.09
N ALA A 60 -2.88 -2.62 15.40
CA ALA A 60 -2.51 -1.69 16.46
C ALA A 60 -1.00 -1.59 16.62
N ALA A 61 -0.27 -2.69 16.43
CA ALA A 61 1.18 -2.72 16.34
C ALA A 61 1.66 -2.00 15.07
N LYS A 62 1.02 -2.23 13.92
CA LYS A 62 1.24 -1.46 12.68
C LYS A 62 0.88 0.01 12.85
N ARG A 63 -0.21 0.34 13.55
CA ARG A 63 -0.59 1.74 13.87
C ARG A 63 0.36 2.40 14.86
N ARG A 64 0.89 1.68 15.85
CA ARG A 64 1.89 2.20 16.80
C ARG A 64 3.26 2.36 16.16
N ALA A 65 3.65 1.46 15.25
CA ALA A 65 4.84 1.61 14.42
C ALA A 65 4.69 2.79 13.44
N ALA A 66 3.50 2.99 12.85
CA ALA A 66 3.18 4.16 12.03
C ALA A 66 3.11 5.46 12.86
N ALA A 67 2.67 5.40 14.11
CA ALA A 67 2.63 6.55 15.01
C ALA A 67 4.01 6.94 15.57
N ALA A 68 4.93 5.96 15.70
CA ALA A 68 6.33 6.20 16.07
C ALA A 68 7.17 6.75 14.90
N ALA A 69 6.68 6.63 13.67
CA ALA A 69 7.29 7.20 12.46
C ALA A 69 6.77 8.61 12.10
N ALA A 70 6.13 9.31 13.03
CA ALA A 70 5.72 10.69 12.80
C ALA A 70 6.82 11.68 13.24
N PRO A 71 7.33 12.50 12.31
CA PRO A 71 7.56 13.89 12.63
C PRO A 71 6.65 14.81 11.80
N ALA A 72 6.24 15.89 12.46
CA ALA A 72 5.62 17.12 11.97
C ALA A 72 4.09 17.16 11.79
N LYS A 73 3.48 17.95 12.70
CA LYS A 73 2.30 18.84 12.59
C LYS A 73 1.42 18.66 11.34
N ARG A 74 0.10 18.50 11.59
CA ARG A 74 -1.06 18.61 10.65
C ARG A 74 -0.70 19.17 9.26
N PRO A 75 -1.12 18.53 8.16
CA PRO A 75 -0.76 18.97 6.82
C PRO A 75 -1.20 20.42 6.57
N ARG A 76 -0.23 21.29 6.33
CA ARG A 76 -0.46 22.65 5.83
C ARG A 76 -0.76 22.53 4.34
N HIS A 77 -2.05 22.39 4.00
CA HIS A 77 -2.60 22.39 2.64
C HIS A 77 -2.05 21.30 1.69
N LEU A 78 -2.61 20.09 1.75
CA LEU A 78 -2.39 19.07 0.71
C LEU A 78 -3.05 19.51 -0.61
N ILE A 79 -2.40 19.19 -1.73
CA ILE A 79 -2.94 19.42 -3.08
C ILE A 79 -3.10 18.09 -3.83
N SER A 80 -3.82 18.13 -4.96
CA SER A 80 -3.92 16.95 -5.83
C SER A 80 -2.56 16.58 -6.42
N ARG A 81 -2.37 15.29 -6.71
CA ARG A 81 -1.16 14.74 -7.32
C ARG A 81 -0.79 15.49 -8.60
N SER A 82 -1.74 15.69 -9.50
CA SER A 82 -1.53 16.40 -10.78
C SER A 82 -1.06 17.84 -10.56
N LYS A 83 -1.61 18.55 -9.56
CA LYS A 83 -1.13 19.91 -9.21
C LYS A 83 0.27 19.90 -8.61
N ALA A 84 0.62 18.88 -7.83
CA ALA A 84 1.98 18.73 -7.29
C ALA A 84 3.01 18.48 -8.40
N PHE A 85 2.69 17.63 -9.38
CA PHE A 85 3.54 17.45 -10.58
C PHE A 85 3.71 18.76 -11.36
N GLN A 86 2.61 19.50 -11.58
CA GLN A 86 2.67 20.80 -12.26
C GLN A 86 3.51 21.83 -11.51
N ALA A 87 3.44 21.85 -10.17
CA ALA A 87 4.29 22.70 -9.33
C ALA A 87 5.79 22.34 -9.45
N ARG A 88 6.10 21.12 -9.91
CA ARG A 88 7.45 20.67 -10.28
C ARG A 88 7.74 20.80 -11.78
N GLY A 89 6.91 21.50 -12.55
CA GLY A 89 7.10 21.66 -14.00
C GLY A 89 6.88 20.39 -14.83
N VAL A 90 6.17 19.40 -14.27
CA VAL A 90 5.88 18.12 -14.93
C VAL A 90 4.40 18.06 -15.29
N TYR A 91 4.12 17.72 -16.55
CA TYR A 91 2.78 17.45 -17.05
C TYR A 91 2.65 15.96 -17.33
N LEU A 92 1.77 15.30 -16.59
CA LEU A 92 1.56 13.86 -16.69
C LEU A 92 0.82 13.52 -18.00
N PRO A 93 1.24 12.48 -18.74
CA PRO A 93 0.52 12.00 -19.92
C PRO A 93 -0.91 11.55 -19.59
N ASN A 94 -1.10 10.86 -18.46
CA ASN A 94 -2.41 10.48 -17.95
C ASN A 94 -2.53 10.87 -16.47
N VAL A 95 -3.38 11.85 -16.17
CA VAL A 95 -3.51 12.40 -14.81
C VAL A 95 -4.03 11.40 -13.79
N ASP A 96 -4.77 10.36 -14.21
CA ASP A 96 -5.36 9.38 -13.29
C ASP A 96 -4.40 8.24 -12.99
N SER A 97 -3.63 7.80 -14.00
CA SER A 97 -2.80 6.58 -13.90
C SER A 97 -1.29 6.81 -13.92
N SER A 98 -0.76 7.90 -14.49
CA SER A 98 0.69 8.17 -14.52
C SER A 98 1.15 8.68 -13.15
N TRP A 99 2.10 8.04 -12.47
CA TRP A 99 2.63 8.50 -11.17
C TRP A 99 4.08 8.96 -11.19
N SER A 100 4.62 9.07 -12.40
CA SER A 100 5.96 9.60 -12.62
C SER A 100 5.94 10.41 -13.90
N GLY A 101 6.90 11.30 -14.04
CA GLY A 101 7.03 12.10 -15.26
C GLY A 101 8.37 12.81 -15.31
N VAL A 102 8.76 13.19 -16.51
CA VAL A 102 10.02 13.90 -16.77
C VAL A 102 9.76 15.40 -16.90
N ARG A 103 10.50 16.20 -16.14
CA ARG A 103 10.45 17.66 -16.24
C ARG A 103 11.10 18.09 -17.55
N ARG A 104 10.36 18.83 -18.38
CA ARG A 104 10.84 19.25 -19.72
C ARG A 104 12.04 20.19 -19.68
N SER A 105 12.22 20.98 -18.62
CA SER A 105 13.26 22.01 -18.54
C SER A 105 14.66 21.46 -18.33
N ASP A 106 14.81 20.35 -17.58
CA ASP A 106 16.11 19.82 -17.16
C ASP A 106 16.21 18.29 -17.27
N GLY A 107 15.14 17.60 -17.68
CA GLY A 107 15.10 16.15 -17.80
C GLY A 107 15.00 15.42 -16.46
N THR A 108 14.78 16.12 -15.35
CA THR A 108 14.65 15.52 -14.01
C THR A 108 13.42 14.63 -13.95
N VAL A 109 13.61 13.39 -13.50
CA VAL A 109 12.50 12.48 -13.22
C VAL A 109 11.87 12.86 -11.89
N VAL A 110 10.56 13.10 -11.89
CA VAL A 110 9.75 13.29 -10.68
C VAL A 110 8.88 12.05 -10.50
N ILE A 111 8.90 11.46 -9.31
CA ILE A 111 8.19 10.24 -8.98
C ILE A 111 7.38 10.43 -7.71
N SER A 112 6.13 9.99 -7.73
CA SER A 112 5.29 9.98 -6.52
C SER A 112 5.41 8.65 -5.77
N VAL A 113 5.51 8.74 -4.44
CA VAL A 113 5.69 7.61 -3.52
C VAL A 113 4.66 7.68 -2.40
N TRP A 114 4.06 6.55 -2.05
CA TRP A 114 3.14 6.47 -0.93
C TRP A 114 3.88 6.64 0.39
N ALA A 115 3.50 7.65 1.19
CA ALA A 115 4.11 7.90 2.49
C ALA A 115 3.98 6.69 3.44
N SER A 116 2.85 5.98 3.38
CA SER A 116 2.55 4.81 4.20
C SER A 116 3.34 3.54 3.82
N SER A 117 3.92 3.49 2.62
CA SER A 117 4.70 2.34 2.14
C SER A 117 6.21 2.61 2.13
N VAL A 118 6.64 3.74 2.68
CA VAL A 118 8.07 4.03 2.89
C VAL A 118 8.60 3.12 4.00
N ALA A 119 9.56 2.26 3.64
CA ALA A 119 10.34 1.51 4.61
C ALA A 119 11.43 2.43 5.18
N SER A 120 11.35 2.73 6.48
CA SER A 120 12.36 3.52 7.19
C SER A 120 13.17 2.61 8.13
N SER A 121 14.49 2.71 8.07
CA SER A 121 15.43 2.03 8.98
C SER A 121 16.40 3.04 9.58
N GLU A 122 17.14 2.65 10.62
CA GLU A 122 18.24 3.48 11.13
C GLU A 122 19.19 3.82 9.97
N GLY A 123 19.31 5.11 9.68
CA GLY A 123 20.13 5.62 8.58
C GLY A 123 19.41 5.94 7.28
N GLY A 124 18.15 5.59 7.02
CA GLY A 124 17.47 6.08 5.82
C GLY A 124 16.15 5.42 5.45
N CYS A 125 15.61 5.87 4.32
CA CYS A 125 14.33 5.44 3.81
C CYS A 125 14.49 4.76 2.46
N SER A 126 13.58 3.83 2.16
CA SER A 126 13.50 3.18 0.86
C SER A 126 12.06 2.88 0.45
N TYR A 127 11.85 2.80 -0.86
CA TYR A 127 10.54 2.54 -1.45
C TYR A 127 10.70 1.77 -2.77
N LEU A 128 9.89 0.73 -2.97
CA LEU A 128 9.88 -0.03 -4.22
C LEU A 128 9.20 0.79 -5.32
N LEU A 129 9.96 1.22 -6.32
CA LEU A 129 9.43 2.03 -7.43
C LEU A 129 8.78 1.18 -8.52
N TRP A 130 9.40 0.04 -8.85
CA TRP A 130 8.93 -0.89 -9.87
C TRP A 130 9.54 -2.29 -9.67
N ALA A 131 8.80 -3.34 -9.99
CA ALA A 131 9.27 -4.73 -10.03
C ALA A 131 8.49 -5.52 -11.09
N PRO A 132 9.06 -6.58 -11.68
CA PRO A 132 8.37 -7.38 -12.68
C PRO A 132 7.14 -8.08 -12.09
N ASN A 133 6.15 -8.32 -12.94
CA ASN A 133 4.98 -9.11 -12.60
C ASN A 133 5.29 -10.61 -12.71
N ILE A 134 5.87 -11.18 -11.65
CA ILE A 134 6.10 -12.63 -11.56
C ILE A 134 4.85 -13.30 -10.99
N ASP A 135 4.31 -14.29 -11.69
CA ASP A 135 3.15 -15.10 -11.29
C ASP A 135 1.91 -14.29 -10.86
N GLY A 136 1.70 -13.12 -11.48
CA GLY A 136 0.56 -12.26 -11.13
C GLY A 136 0.73 -11.49 -9.82
N SER A 137 1.93 -11.46 -9.23
CA SER A 137 2.21 -10.72 -7.99
C SER A 137 2.02 -9.21 -8.14
N ARG A 138 2.19 -8.67 -9.36
CA ARG A 138 2.16 -7.23 -9.65
C ARG A 138 1.57 -6.92 -11.04
N PRO A 139 0.27 -7.17 -11.28
CA PRO A 139 -0.32 -6.98 -12.61
C PRO A 139 -0.22 -5.56 -13.16
N TRP A 140 -0.11 -4.56 -12.27
CA TRP A 140 0.05 -3.15 -12.64
C TRP A 140 1.37 -2.86 -13.38
N SER A 141 2.44 -3.63 -13.11
CA SER A 141 3.75 -3.40 -13.70
C SER A 141 3.73 -3.56 -15.23
N ASP A 142 2.83 -4.40 -15.73
CA ASP A 142 2.64 -4.66 -17.16
C ASP A 142 1.68 -3.68 -17.85
N MET A 143 0.92 -2.91 -17.06
CA MET A 143 0.00 -1.88 -17.56
C MET A 143 0.78 -0.67 -18.09
N ALA A 144 0.10 0.21 -18.83
CA ALA A 144 0.72 1.40 -19.43
C ALA A 144 1.44 2.28 -18.39
N ALA A 145 0.83 2.53 -17.23
CA ALA A 145 1.44 3.30 -16.15
C ALA A 145 2.66 2.58 -15.53
N GLY A 146 2.61 1.25 -15.41
CA GLY A 146 3.74 0.46 -14.92
C GLY A 146 4.93 0.51 -15.87
N LYS A 147 4.69 0.43 -17.18
CA LYS A 147 5.73 0.56 -18.22
C LYS A 147 6.30 1.98 -18.27
N GLU A 148 5.46 3.00 -18.21
CA GLU A 148 5.88 4.40 -18.10
C GLU A 148 6.79 4.60 -16.87
N ARG A 149 6.39 4.05 -15.71
CA ARG A 149 7.19 4.15 -14.49
C ARG A 149 8.51 3.39 -14.57
N LEU A 150 8.56 2.25 -15.26
CA LEU A 150 9.81 1.53 -15.55
C LEU A 150 10.76 2.41 -16.37
N GLU A 151 10.30 3.01 -17.46
CA GLU A 151 11.10 3.91 -18.31
C GLU A 151 11.69 5.08 -17.50
N HIS A 152 10.87 5.69 -16.63
CA HIS A 152 11.31 6.74 -15.72
C HIS A 152 12.31 6.25 -14.66
N CYS A 153 12.16 5.03 -14.13
CA CYS A 153 13.14 4.44 -13.21
C CYS A 153 14.49 4.20 -13.89
N GLU A 154 14.49 3.71 -15.13
CA GLU A 154 15.72 3.53 -15.91
C GLU A 154 16.41 4.87 -16.22
N LEU A 155 15.63 5.90 -16.54
CA LEU A 155 16.16 7.24 -16.76
C LEU A 155 16.76 7.83 -15.48
N ALA A 156 16.05 7.74 -14.35
CA ALA A 156 16.53 8.20 -13.06
C ALA A 156 17.79 7.46 -12.59
N LEU A 157 17.88 6.15 -12.85
CA LEU A 157 19.07 5.35 -12.58
C LEU A 157 20.27 5.85 -13.40
N LYS A 158 20.08 6.15 -14.70
CA LYS A 158 21.12 6.70 -15.58
C LYS A 158 21.58 8.09 -15.15
N GLN A 159 20.67 8.94 -14.68
CA GLN A 159 20.96 10.30 -14.22
C GLN A 159 21.51 10.35 -12.78
N GLY A 160 21.40 9.24 -12.03
CA GLY A 160 21.88 9.14 -10.65
C GLY A 160 20.94 9.75 -9.60
N GLY A 161 19.75 10.21 -10.00
CA GLY A 161 18.80 10.85 -9.08
C GLY A 161 17.42 11.09 -9.68
N ALA A 162 16.45 11.28 -8.79
CA ALA A 162 15.07 11.69 -9.09
C ALA A 162 14.53 12.55 -7.94
N GLU A 163 13.46 13.29 -8.20
CA GLU A 163 12.69 13.94 -7.14
C GLU A 163 11.51 13.08 -6.71
N GLY A 164 11.25 13.05 -5.40
CA GLY A 164 10.17 12.30 -4.78
C GLY A 164 9.08 13.22 -4.25
N LEU A 165 7.82 12.92 -4.61
CA LEU A 165 6.63 13.54 -4.02
C LEU A 165 5.93 12.55 -3.08
N LEU A 166 5.73 12.93 -1.82
CA LEU A 166 5.04 12.10 -0.84
C LEU A 166 3.52 12.22 -0.97
N VAL A 167 2.88 11.10 -1.29
CA VAL A 167 1.42 10.98 -1.36
C VAL A 167 0.90 10.45 -0.03
N TYR A 168 0.01 11.20 0.59
CA TYR A 168 -0.70 10.81 1.81
C TYR A 168 -2.06 10.24 1.46
N GLY A 169 -2.37 9.07 2.02
CA GLY A 169 -3.63 8.36 1.77
C GLY A 169 -3.54 6.91 2.21
N GLU A 170 -4.58 6.15 1.87
CA GLU A 170 -4.71 4.73 2.16
C GLU A 170 -4.64 3.94 0.84
N PRO A 171 -3.49 3.30 0.51
CA PRO A 171 -3.43 2.37 -0.61
C PRO A 171 -4.31 1.14 -0.33
N LEU A 172 -4.82 0.50 -1.37
CA LEU A 172 -5.55 -0.76 -1.23
C LEU A 172 -4.55 -1.90 -1.00
N ASP A 173 -4.71 -2.67 0.08
CA ASP A 173 -3.84 -3.80 0.40
C ASP A 173 -3.76 -4.80 -0.77
N GLY A 174 -2.54 -5.26 -1.10
CA GLY A 174 -2.29 -6.15 -2.23
C GLY A 174 -2.16 -5.45 -3.59
N HIS A 175 -2.27 -4.12 -3.64
CA HIS A 175 -2.13 -3.32 -4.86
C HIS A 175 -1.13 -2.18 -4.63
N LEU A 176 0.13 -2.38 -5.03
CA LEU A 176 1.15 -1.33 -5.08
C LEU A 176 1.69 -1.22 -6.51
N PRO A 177 1.46 -0.13 -7.26
CA PRO A 177 0.41 0.87 -7.06
C PRO A 177 -0.35 1.13 -8.41
N GLU A 178 -1.47 1.85 -8.51
CA GLU A 178 -1.47 3.31 -8.70
C GLU A 178 -2.86 3.87 -9.13
N ASP A 179 -3.80 3.02 -9.48
CA ASP A 179 -5.16 3.33 -9.96
C ASP A 179 -6.24 3.10 -8.88
N LYS A 180 -5.91 2.40 -7.79
CA LYS A 180 -6.85 2.02 -6.73
C LYS A 180 -6.33 2.38 -5.34
N ALA A 181 -6.58 3.63 -4.96
CA ALA A 181 -6.49 4.05 -3.57
C ALA A 181 -7.85 3.87 -2.90
N ARG A 182 -7.86 3.45 -1.63
CA ARG A 182 -9.08 3.52 -0.82
C ARG A 182 -9.44 4.99 -0.56
N THR A 183 -8.43 5.81 -0.27
CA THR A 183 -8.53 7.26 -0.17
C THR A 183 -7.19 7.92 -0.54
N VAL A 184 -7.23 9.08 -1.20
CA VAL A 184 -6.06 9.96 -1.41
C VAL A 184 -6.32 11.26 -0.66
N TYR A 185 -5.54 11.57 0.37
CA TYR A 185 -5.63 12.84 1.10
C TYR A 185 -4.93 13.97 0.34
N GLY A 186 -3.86 13.64 -0.40
CA GLY A 186 -3.16 14.54 -1.29
C GLY A 186 -1.65 14.51 -1.10
N VAL A 187 -0.97 15.46 -1.73
CA VAL A 187 0.48 15.62 -1.72
C VAL A 187 0.83 16.92 -1.01
N ASP A 188 1.86 16.89 -0.17
CA ASP A 188 2.45 18.12 0.38
C ASP A 188 3.35 18.77 -0.69
N PRO A 189 3.01 19.96 -1.21
CA PRO A 189 3.79 20.60 -2.27
C PRO A 189 5.16 21.11 -1.83
N GLN A 190 5.38 21.28 -0.52
CA GLN A 190 6.62 21.81 0.03
C GLN A 190 7.65 20.71 0.32
N LEU A 191 7.18 19.47 0.50
CA LEU A 191 8.02 18.33 0.85
C LEU A 191 8.44 17.56 -0.41
N VAL A 192 9.55 17.99 -1.01
CA VAL A 192 10.19 17.31 -2.15
C VAL A 192 11.45 16.61 -1.66
N MET A 193 11.54 15.31 -1.91
CA MET A 193 12.69 14.50 -1.50
C MET A 193 13.65 14.30 -2.66
N GLN A 194 14.95 14.27 -2.39
CA GLN A 194 15.93 13.83 -3.38
C GLN A 194 16.11 12.32 -3.26
N LEU A 195 15.74 11.60 -4.29
CA LEU A 195 15.79 10.14 -4.37
C LEU A 195 17.02 9.73 -5.17
N ARG A 196 17.73 8.70 -4.71
CA ARG A 196 18.55 7.88 -5.59
C ARG A 196 17.75 6.67 -6.03
N VAL A 197 17.81 6.34 -7.31
CA VAL A 197 17.25 5.09 -7.83
C VAL A 197 18.35 4.05 -7.90
N GLU A 198 18.08 2.88 -7.33
CA GLU A 198 18.96 1.72 -7.34
C GLU A 198 18.25 0.55 -8.02
N ARG A 199 19.01 -0.26 -8.75
CA ARG A 199 18.53 -1.52 -9.31
C ARG A 199 19.00 -2.68 -8.45
N ARG A 200 18.05 -3.50 -7.96
CA ARG A 200 18.31 -4.73 -7.19
C ARG A 200 17.75 -5.92 -7.96
N GLY A 201 18.61 -6.57 -8.74
CA GLY A 201 18.17 -7.59 -9.70
C GLY A 201 17.25 -6.98 -10.77
N ALA A 202 15.98 -7.39 -10.77
CA ALA A 202 14.94 -6.87 -11.67
C ALA A 202 14.11 -5.74 -11.06
N GLU A 203 14.31 -5.41 -9.78
CA GLU A 203 13.54 -4.39 -9.08
C GLU A 203 14.25 -3.03 -9.08
N PHE A 204 13.45 -1.97 -9.08
CA PHE A 204 13.91 -0.59 -8.94
C PHE A 204 13.44 -0.03 -7.61
N TRP A 205 14.39 0.53 -6.86
CA TRP A 205 14.18 1.04 -5.52
C TRP A 205 14.58 2.50 -5.44
N ALA A 206 13.75 3.34 -4.83
CA ALA A 206 14.16 4.65 -4.35
C ALA A 206 14.81 4.50 -2.98
N VAL A 207 15.93 5.18 -2.76
CA VAL A 207 16.58 5.33 -1.46
C VAL A 207 16.92 6.78 -1.20
N TRP A 208 16.76 7.22 0.04
CA TRP A 208 17.12 8.58 0.47
C TRP A 208 17.44 8.61 1.97
N GLY A 209 17.97 9.73 2.45
CA GLY A 209 18.58 9.82 3.78
C GLY A 209 20.00 9.25 3.80
N GLY A 210 20.53 8.93 4.98
CA GLY A 210 21.89 8.38 5.14
C GLY A 210 22.17 7.08 4.35
N LYS A 211 21.14 6.33 3.94
CA LYS A 211 21.23 5.18 3.02
C LYS A 211 21.68 5.57 1.62
N ALA A 212 21.47 6.82 1.19
CA ALA A 212 22.09 7.35 -0.02
C ALA A 212 23.59 7.63 0.15
N GLY A 213 24.20 7.45 1.33
CA GLY A 213 25.66 7.53 1.49
C GLY A 213 26.38 6.24 1.11
N GLU A 214 25.71 5.09 1.23
CA GLU A 214 26.33 3.78 1.08
C GLU A 214 26.26 3.34 -0.39
N ARG A 215 27.42 3.31 -1.07
CA ARG A 215 27.54 2.55 -2.32
C ARG A 215 27.42 1.06 -1.98
N PRO A 216 26.65 0.26 -2.75
CA PRO A 216 26.84 -1.18 -2.70
C PRO A 216 28.25 -1.50 -3.19
N LEU A 217 29.00 -2.26 -2.39
CA LEU A 217 30.30 -2.86 -2.76
C LEU A 217 30.12 -3.86 -3.91
#